data_AF-A0A930AL39-F1
#
_entry.id   AF-A0A930AL39-F1
#
_cell.length_a   1.000
_cell.length_b   1.000
_cell.length_c   1.000
_cell.angle_alpha   90.00
_cell.angle_beta   90.00
_cell.angle_gamma   90.00
#
_symmetry.space_group_name_H-M   'P 1'
#
loop_
_entity.id
_entity.type
_entity.pdbx_description
1 polymer ?
#
loop_
_entity_poly.entity_id
_entity_poly.type
_entity_poly.pdbx_seq_one_letter_code
_entity_poly.pdbx_strand_id
1 'polypeptide(L)'
;FQPHTYTRTIALLPEFAKALENADVVILAEIYAAREINTTGVSAEDISKLMDQTKVKSFYLPTFEEIEDYLRSHLEEGDLCITMGAGNVTEIGPKLVQ
;
A
#
# COMPACT_ATOMS: atom_id res chain seq x y z
N PHE A 1 -0.89 -0.22 -2.70
CA PHE A 1 -2.14 -0.60 -2.03
C PHE A 1 -2.40 0.36 -0.88
N GLN A 2 -3.62 0.90 -0.79
CA GLN A 2 -4.06 1.73 0.34
C GLN A 2 -5.12 0.97 1.15
N PRO A 3 -4.80 0.50 2.37
CA PRO A 3 -5.79 -0.13 3.24
C PRO A 3 -6.91 0.84 3.59
N HIS A 4 -8.13 0.33 3.74
CA HIS A 4 -9.31 1.10 4.12
C HIS A 4 -9.73 0.71 5.54
N THR A 5 -9.81 1.72 6.42
CA THR A 5 -10.11 1.68 7.86
C THR A 5 -9.10 0.92 8.73
N TYR A 6 -8.96 1.38 9.98
CA TYR A 6 -8.05 0.76 10.96
C TYR A 6 -8.62 -0.59 11.43
N THR A 7 -9.93 -0.63 11.70
CA THR A 7 -10.63 -1.84 12.17
C THR A 7 -10.50 -3.00 11.19
N ARG A 8 -10.63 -2.74 9.89
CA ARG A 8 -10.49 -3.78 8.86
C ARG A 8 -9.04 -4.21 8.67
N THR A 9 -8.11 -3.27 8.76
CA THR A 9 -6.67 -3.55 8.64
C THR A 9 -6.20 -4.47 9.74
N ILE A 10 -6.55 -4.21 11.00
CA ILE A 10 -6.17 -5.09 12.11
C ILE A 10 -6.86 -6.46 12.04
N ALA A 11 -8.13 -6.50 11.64
CA ALA A 11 -8.90 -7.75 11.58
C ALA A 11 -8.43 -8.71 10.49
N LEU A 12 -7.83 -8.18 9.41
CA LEU A 12 -7.41 -8.94 8.23
C LEU A 12 -5.90 -8.80 7.95
N LEU A 13 -5.12 -8.44 8.96
CA LEU A 13 -3.70 -8.11 8.81
C LEU A 13 -2.90 -9.25 8.13
N PRO A 14 -2.96 -10.52 8.60
CA PRO A 14 -2.24 -11.61 7.93
C PRO A 14 -2.83 -11.94 6.55
N GLU A 15 -4.14 -11.78 6.35
CA GLU A 15 -4.78 -12.02 5.06
C GLU A 15 -4.36 -10.99 4.00
N PHE A 16 -4.16 -9.72 4.38
CA PHE A 16 -3.62 -8.70 3.47
C PHE A 16 -2.20 -9.04 3.03
N ALA A 17 -1.31 -9.37 3.98
CA ALA A 17 0.05 -9.78 3.66
C ALA A 17 0.07 -11.00 2.73
N LYS A 18 -0.80 -11.99 2.99
CA LYS A 18 -0.95 -13.18 2.14
C LYS A 18 -1.46 -12.85 0.74
N ALA A 19 -2.47 -12.00 0.61
CA ALA A 19 -3.04 -11.65 -0.69
C ALA A 19 -2.05 -10.89 -1.59
N LEU A 20 -1.21 -10.06 -0.98
CA LEU A 20 -0.22 -9.22 -1.66
C LEU A 20 1.06 -9.98 -2.05
N GLU A 21 1.24 -11.22 -1.59
CA GLU A 21 2.45 -12.02 -1.82
C GLU A 21 2.73 -12.40 -3.29
N ASN A 22 1.75 -12.22 -4.17
CA ASN A 22 1.86 -12.57 -5.59
C ASN A 22 2.42 -11.45 -6.47
N ALA A 23 2.66 -10.25 -5.90
CA ALA A 23 3.30 -9.15 -6.60
C ALA A 23 4.83 -9.20 -6.42
N ASP A 24 5.58 -8.66 -7.38
CA ASP A 24 7.05 -8.55 -7.24
C ASP A 24 7.45 -7.45 -6.26
N VAL A 25 6.70 -6.34 -6.29
CA VAL A 25 6.89 -5.16 -5.43
C VAL A 25 5.53 -4.70 -4.90
N VAL A 26 5.46 -4.39 -3.62
CA VAL A 26 4.27 -3.86 -2.95
C VAL A 26 4.61 -2.57 -2.23
N ILE A 27 3.87 -1.52 -2.56
CA ILE A 27 3.96 -0.23 -1.86
C ILE A 27 2.68 -0.04 -1.06
N LEU A 28 2.81 0.22 0.24
CA LEU A 28 1.73 0.44 1.17
C LEU A 28 1.63 1.93 1.49
N ALA A 29 0.46 2.50 1.21
CA ALA A 29 0.13 3.87 1.60
C ALA A 29 -0.42 3.91 3.03
N GLU A 30 -0.46 5.11 3.62
CA GLU A 30 -1.14 5.36 4.89
C GLU A 30 -2.60 4.85 4.86
N ILE A 31 -3.07 4.33 5.99
CA ILE A 31 -4.42 3.77 6.11
C ILE A 31 -5.44 4.88 5.89
N TYR A 32 -6.35 4.66 4.94
CA TYR A 32 -7.48 5.57 4.75
C TYR A 32 -8.50 5.37 5.87
N ALA A 33 -8.52 6.28 6.84
CA ALA A 33 -9.29 6.15 8.08
C ALA A 33 -10.82 6.14 7.91
N ALA A 34 -11.36 6.71 6.83
CA ALA A 34 -12.81 6.83 6.60
C ALA A 34 -13.63 7.30 7.83
N ARG A 35 -13.08 8.26 8.61
CA ARG A 35 -13.61 8.81 9.88
C ARG A 35 -13.34 7.99 11.16
N GLU A 36 -12.66 6.86 11.07
CA GLU A 36 -12.19 6.14 12.26
C GLU A 36 -11.05 6.90 12.96
N ILE A 37 -10.96 6.71 14.28
CA ILE A 37 -9.80 7.12 15.07
C ILE A 37 -8.97 5.86 15.31
N ASN A 38 -7.66 5.93 15.08
CA ASN A 38 -6.78 4.80 15.34
C ASN A 38 -6.63 4.58 16.86
N THR A 39 -7.43 3.68 17.42
CA THR A 39 -7.37 3.28 18.83
C THR A 39 -6.56 2.01 19.06
N THR A 40 -6.27 1.27 17.99
CA THR A 40 -5.58 -0.02 18.04
C THR A 40 -4.07 0.12 17.87
N GLY A 41 -3.62 1.25 17.31
CA GLY A 41 -2.21 1.50 16.96
C GLY A 41 -1.77 0.79 15.69
N VAL A 42 -2.69 0.21 14.92
CA VAL A 42 -2.35 -0.50 13.67
C VAL A 42 -1.86 0.48 12.62
N SER A 43 -0.81 0.10 11.90
CA SER A 43 -0.26 0.82 10.76
C SER A 43 -0.28 -0.05 9.51
N ALA A 44 -0.31 0.57 8.33
CA ALA A 44 -0.08 -0.17 7.09
C ALA A 44 1.32 -0.78 7.06
N GLU A 45 2.29 -0.17 7.75
CA GLU A 45 3.65 -0.73 7.94
C GLU A 45 3.62 -2.13 8.56
N ASP A 46 2.62 -2.45 9.40
CA ASP A 46 2.52 -3.77 10.02
C ASP A 46 2.21 -4.86 8.99
N ILE A 47 1.54 -4.53 7.88
CA ILE A 47 1.40 -5.45 6.74
C ILE A 47 2.79 -5.68 6.10
N SER A 48 3.58 -4.61 5.91
CA SER A 48 4.94 -4.70 5.36
C SER A 48 5.82 -5.64 6.20
N LYS A 49 5.78 -5.50 7.53
CA LYS A 49 6.53 -6.34 8.47
C LYS A 49 6.15 -7.81 8.39
N LEU A 50 4.87 -8.13 8.14
CA LEU A 50 4.46 -9.52 7.89
C LEU A 50 4.97 -10.03 6.54
N MET A 51 5.04 -9.15 5.53
CA MET A 51 5.55 -9.49 4.21
C MET A 51 7.07 -9.68 4.17
N ASP A 52 7.84 -9.18 5.16
CA ASP A 52 9.29 -9.42 5.28
C ASP A 52 9.66 -10.92 5.36
N GLN A 53 8.70 -11.77 5.73
CA GLN A 53 8.87 -13.23 5.75
C GLN A 53 8.70 -13.87 4.36
N THR A 54 8.29 -13.10 3.37
CA THR A 54 8.08 -13.52 1.98
C THR A 54 9.26 -13.10 1.09
N LYS A 55 9.23 -13.44 -0.20
CA LYS A 55 10.23 -12.97 -1.17
C LYS A 55 9.87 -11.62 -1.79
N VAL A 56 8.69 -11.08 -1.48
CA VAL A 56 8.17 -9.84 -2.08
C VAL A 56 8.84 -8.64 -1.42
N LYS A 57 9.30 -7.69 -2.24
CA LYS A 57 9.78 -6.40 -1.71
C LYS A 57 8.59 -5.55 -1.33
N SER A 58 8.47 -5.22 -0.05
CA SER A 58 7.41 -4.35 0.46
C SER A 58 7.99 -3.04 1.00
N PHE A 59 7.29 -1.94 0.77
CA PHE A 59 7.66 -0.61 1.25
C PHE A 59 6.44 0.06 1.89
N TYR A 60 6.65 0.71 3.02
CA TYR A 60 5.68 1.63 3.59
C TYR A 60 6.07 3.07 3.24
N LEU A 61 5.24 3.74 2.43
CA LEU A 61 5.41 5.13 2.02
C LEU A 61 4.13 5.88 2.40
N PRO A 62 4.11 6.65 3.50
CA PRO A 62 2.88 7.20 4.06
C PRO A 62 2.24 8.26 3.17
N THR A 63 3.03 8.98 2.37
CA THR A 63 2.51 10.07 1.52
C THR A 63 2.42 9.66 0.06
N PHE A 64 1.46 10.25 -0.67
CA PHE A 64 1.34 10.00 -2.10
C PHE A 64 2.50 10.59 -2.89
N GLU A 65 3.10 11.68 -2.42
CA GLU A 65 4.29 12.28 -3.03
C GLU A 65 5.48 11.30 -3.01
N GLU A 66 5.76 10.66 -1.86
CA GLU A 66 6.80 9.64 -1.76
C GLU A 66 6.52 8.43 -2.67
N ILE A 67 5.26 8.01 -2.77
CA ILE A 67 4.86 6.91 -3.67
C ILE A 67 5.07 7.31 -5.14
N GLU A 68 4.64 8.51 -5.52
CA GLU A 68 4.79 9.05 -6.87
C GLU A 68 6.27 9.13 -7.26
N ASP A 69 7.13 9.66 -6.39
CA ASP A 69 8.58 9.77 -6.60
C ASP A 69 9.26 8.40 -6.73
N TYR A 70 8.87 7.45 -5.87
CA TYR A 70 9.36 6.08 -5.97
C TYR A 70 8.98 5.45 -7.31
N LEU A 71 7.72 5.57 -7.72
CA LEU A 71 7.23 4.99 -8.97
C LEU A 71 7.90 5.63 -10.19
N ARG A 72 8.09 6.95 -10.22
CA ARG A 72 8.79 7.63 -11.33
C ARG A 72 10.26 7.22 -11.48
N SER A 73 10.91 6.85 -10.38
CA SER A 73 12.32 6.47 -10.38
C SER A 73 12.57 4.98 -10.62
N HIS A 74 11.55 4.12 -10.44
CA HIS A 74 11.71 2.66 -10.46
C HIS A 74 10.86 1.94 -11.51
N LEU A 75 9.79 2.56 -12.04
CA LEU A 75 9.00 1.94 -13.11
C LEU A 75 9.79 1.91 -14.41
N GLU A 76 9.82 0.73 -15.04
CA GLU A 76 10.45 0.50 -16.32
C GLU A 76 9.43 0.16 -17.42
N GLU A 77 9.86 0.20 -18.68
CA GLU A 77 9.02 -0.21 -19.80
C GLU A 77 8.65 -1.69 -19.66
N GLY A 78 7.34 -1.98 -19.72
CA GLY A 78 6.81 -3.33 -19.56
C GLY A 78 6.25 -3.64 -18.17
N ASP A 79 6.48 -2.77 -17.19
CA ASP A 79 5.89 -2.92 -15.85
C ASP A 79 4.37 -2.71 -15.85
N LEU A 80 3.67 -3.51 -15.06
CA LEU A 80 2.25 -3.32 -14.75
C LEU A 80 2.10 -2.72 -13.34
N CYS A 81 1.89 -1.41 -13.28
CA CYS A 81 1.59 -0.72 -12.03
C CYS A 81 0.08 -0.77 -11.73
N ILE A 82 -0.31 -1.35 -10.60
CA ILE A 82 -1.71 -1.41 -10.14
C ILE A 82 -1.86 -0.54 -8.88
N THR A 83 -2.61 0.56 -9.01
CA THR A 83 -3.09 1.32 -7.85
C THR A 83 -4.41 0.72 -7.38
N MET A 84 -4.52 0.41 -6.09
CA MET A 84 -5.71 -0.26 -5.53
C MET A 84 -5.95 0.14 -4.07
N GLY A 85 -7.22 0.29 -3.73
CA GLY A 85 -7.72 0.73 -2.42
C GLY A 85 -9.06 1.45 -2.58
N ALA A 86 -9.71 1.78 -1.47
CA ALA A 86 -11.03 2.43 -1.46
C ALA A 86 -10.99 3.92 -1.06
N GLY A 87 -9.81 4.47 -0.81
CA GLY A 87 -9.60 5.90 -0.57
C GLY A 87 -9.22 6.64 -1.85
N ASN A 88 -8.34 7.62 -1.72
CA ASN A 88 -7.89 8.48 -2.82
C ASN A 88 -6.68 7.94 -3.59
N VAL A 89 -6.23 6.71 -3.32
CA VAL A 89 -5.08 6.07 -4.01
C VAL A 89 -5.21 6.03 -5.54
N THR A 90 -6.43 6.08 -6.07
CA THR A 90 -6.69 6.16 -7.52
C THR A 90 -6.16 7.44 -8.15
N GLU A 91 -5.89 8.49 -7.38
CA GLU A 91 -5.33 9.76 -7.86
C GLU A 91 -3.87 9.63 -8.32
N ILE A 92 -3.14 8.61 -7.83
CA ILE A 92 -1.73 8.39 -8.18
C ILE A 92 -1.59 8.03 -9.67
N GLY A 93 -2.41 7.11 -10.17
CA GLY A 93 -2.31 6.61 -11.56
C GLY A 93 -2.37 7.73 -12.61
N PRO A 94 -3.40 8.58 -12.62
CA PRO A 94 -3.51 9.71 -13.55
C PRO A 94 -2.35 10.71 -13.48
N LYS A 95 -1.70 10.88 -12.32
CA LYS A 95 -0.55 11.79 -12.19
C LYS A 95 0.74 11.21 -12.78
N LEU A 96 0.87 9.89 -12.82
CA LEU A 96 2.06 9.22 -13.36
C LEU A 96 2.13 9.25 -14.89
N VAL A 97 0.96 9.35 -15.55
CA VAL A 97 0.83 9.31 -17.03
C VAL A 97 0.74 10.69 -17.69
N GLN A 98 0.84 11.76 -16.91
CA GLN A 98 0.90 13.15 -17.38
C GLN A 98 2.36 13.61 -17.47
#